data_AF-A0A946AIR8-F1
#
_entry.id   AF-A0A946AIR8-F1
#
_cell.length_a   1.000
_cell.length_b   1.000
_cell.length_c   1.000
_cell.angle_alpha   90.00
_cell.angle_beta   90.00
_cell.angle_gamma   90.00
#
_symmetry.space_group_name_H-M   'P 1'
#
loop_
_entity.id
_entity.type
_entity.pdbx_description
1 polymer ?
#
loop_
_entity_poly.entity_id
_entity_poly.type
_entity_poly.pdbx_seq_one_letter_code
_entity_poly.pdbx_strand_id
1 'polypeptide(L)'
;MLSKLFSGADTSSQWFDFDHVNVADTEQRLAVLARWIVDADRAQVDYGLRLDGDEFGPAHGEAHRHQCLQALALYENAAPYVVHK
;
A
#
# COMPACT_ATOMS: atom_id res chain seq x y z
N MET A 1 14.46 15.60 -5.82
CA MET A 1 14.59 14.18 -6.22
C MET A 1 13.21 13.65 -6.59
N LEU A 2 13.15 12.84 -7.63
CA LEU A 2 11.98 12.54 -8.43
C LEU A 2 11.28 11.26 -7.93
N SER A 3 10.13 11.38 -7.27
CA SER A 3 9.24 10.24 -6.99
C SER A 3 7.90 10.41 -7.70
N LYS A 4 7.94 10.69 -9.01
CA LYS A 4 6.81 10.36 -9.90
C LYS A 4 7.05 8.97 -10.47
N LEU A 5 6.71 7.95 -9.70
CA LEU A 5 6.47 6.61 -10.26
C LEU A 5 4.98 6.52 -10.59
N PHE A 6 4.58 7.24 -11.64
CA PHE A 6 3.42 6.90 -12.46
C PHE A 6 4.00 6.40 -13.79
N SER A 7 4.46 5.15 -13.80
CA SER A 7 4.53 4.35 -15.03
C SER A 7 3.21 3.58 -15.09
N GLY A 8 2.41 3.55 -16.14
CA GLY A 8 2.46 4.12 -17.47
C GLY A 8 1.14 3.75 -18.15
N ALA A 9 0.67 4.56 -19.09
CA ALA A 9 -0.49 4.21 -19.90
C ALA A 9 -0.10 3.16 -20.95
N ASP A 10 0.03 1.90 -20.54
CA ASP A 10 -0.01 0.70 -21.37
C ASP A 10 0.04 -0.52 -20.42
N THR A 11 -1.12 -1.08 -20.05
CA THR A 11 -1.22 -2.31 -19.22
C THR A 11 -0.23 -2.35 -18.03
N SER A 12 -0.01 -1.21 -17.37
CA SER A 12 1.06 -1.04 -16.38
C SER A 12 0.45 -1.15 -15.00
N SER A 13 0.61 -2.31 -14.37
CA SER A 13 0.13 -2.55 -13.01
C SER A 13 0.68 -1.50 -12.05
N GLN A 14 -0.18 -0.98 -11.18
CA GLN A 14 0.20 0.06 -10.22
C GLN A 14 0.98 -0.56 -9.06
N TRP A 15 2.04 0.09 -8.59
CA TRP A 15 2.80 -0.39 -7.43
C TRP A 15 2.69 0.59 -6.27
N PHE A 16 2.34 0.08 -5.10
CA PHE A 16 2.23 0.84 -3.86
C PHE A 16 3.36 0.47 -2.92
N ASP A 17 4.34 1.36 -2.77
CA ASP A 17 5.52 1.15 -1.93
C ASP A 17 5.44 1.96 -0.63
N PHE A 18 5.47 1.28 0.52
CA PHE A 18 5.45 1.92 1.84
C PHE A 18 6.67 2.81 2.11
N ASP A 19 7.86 2.39 1.68
CA ASP A 19 9.11 3.14 1.86
C ASP A 19 9.08 4.48 1.09
N HIS A 20 8.37 4.50 -0.03
CA HIS A 20 8.30 5.65 -0.93
C HIS A 20 7.28 6.72 -0.49
N VAL A 21 6.42 6.41 0.50
CA VAL A 21 5.47 7.36 1.06
C VAL A 21 6.20 8.33 1.99
N ASN A 22 6.45 9.56 1.56
CA ASN A 22 7.15 10.57 2.37
C ASN A 22 6.24 11.23 3.43
N VAL A 23 5.70 10.43 4.35
CA VAL A 23 4.93 10.91 5.52
C VAL A 23 5.71 10.55 6.79
N ALA A 24 5.74 11.45 7.78
CA ALA A 24 6.49 11.18 9.02
C ALA A 24 5.78 10.14 9.90
N ASP A 25 4.47 10.15 9.88
CA ASP A 25 3.62 9.28 10.67
C ASP A 25 3.31 7.97 9.94
N THR A 26 3.56 6.85 10.63
CA THR A 26 3.38 5.50 10.07
C THR A 26 1.91 5.19 9.85
N GLU A 27 1.04 5.59 10.78
CA GLU A 27 -0.41 5.36 10.65
C GLU A 27 -0.96 6.12 9.43
N GLN A 28 -0.52 7.35 9.20
CA GLN A 28 -0.89 8.11 8.01
C GLN A 28 -0.36 7.47 6.72
N ARG A 29 0.86 6.91 6.71
CA ARG A 29 1.36 6.17 5.53
C ARG A 29 0.44 4.99 5.20
N LEU A 30 0.09 4.20 6.21
CA LEU A 30 -0.80 3.04 6.05
C LEU A 30 -2.18 3.46 5.57
N ALA A 31 -2.74 4.54 6.12
CA ALA A 31 -4.04 5.08 5.70
C ALA A 31 -4.04 5.50 4.22
N VAL A 32 -2.94 6.10 3.74
CA VAL A 32 -2.76 6.45 2.33
C VAL A 32 -2.70 5.20 1.45
N LEU A 33 -1.93 4.19 1.83
CA LEU A 33 -1.82 2.93 1.07
C LEU A 33 -3.15 2.18 1.03
N ALA A 34 -3.85 2.07 2.17
CA ALA A 34 -5.16 1.45 2.26
C ALA A 34 -6.17 2.18 1.34
N ARG A 35 -6.09 3.50 1.27
CA ARG A 35 -6.92 4.29 0.35
C ARG A 35 -6.61 3.97 -1.11
N TRP A 36 -5.33 3.87 -1.48
CA TRP A 36 -4.93 3.53 -2.85
C TRP A 36 -5.36 2.12 -3.26
N ILE A 37 -5.25 1.13 -2.37
CA ILE A 37 -5.75 -0.24 -2.58
C ILE A 37 -7.25 -0.24 -2.88
N VAL A 38 -8.05 0.50 -2.09
CA VAL A 38 -9.50 0.59 -2.30
C VAL A 38 -9.84 1.30 -3.61
N ASP A 39 -9.07 2.31 -4.01
CA ASP A 39 -9.27 3.03 -5.26
C ASP A 39 -8.93 2.14 -6.48
N ALA A 40 -7.81 1.41 -6.42
CA ALA A 40 -7.40 0.48 -7.46
C ALA A 40 -8.36 -0.73 -7.59
N ASP A 41 -8.84 -1.26 -6.46
CA ASP A 41 -9.90 -2.27 -6.42
C ASP A 41 -11.18 -1.77 -7.10
N ARG A 42 -11.61 -0.53 -6.81
CA ARG A 42 -12.78 0.09 -7.45
C ARG A 42 -12.58 0.32 -8.95
N ALA A 43 -11.36 0.67 -9.35
CA ALA A 43 -11.00 0.82 -10.75
C ALA A 43 -10.83 -0.53 -11.48
N GLN A 44 -10.85 -1.66 -10.75
CA GLN A 44 -10.61 -3.00 -11.27
C GLN A 44 -9.30 -3.09 -12.06
N VAL A 45 -8.29 -2.36 -11.61
CA VAL A 45 -6.95 -2.37 -12.19
C VAL A 45 -6.04 -3.28 -11.39
N ASP A 46 -5.03 -3.80 -12.06
CA ASP A 46 -4.00 -4.64 -11.45
C ASP A 46 -3.07 -3.76 -10.60
N TYR A 47 -2.89 -4.10 -9.33
CA TYR A 47 -2.01 -3.36 -8.42
C TYR A 47 -1.20 -4.30 -7.53
N GLY A 48 0.02 -3.89 -7.17
CA GLY A 48 0.90 -4.59 -6.24
C GLY A 48 1.16 -3.73 -5.00
N LEU A 49 1.51 -4.39 -3.89
CA LEU A 49 1.83 -3.76 -2.61
C LEU A 49 3.22 -4.19 -2.15
N ARG A 50 4.03 -3.25 -1.68
CA ARG A 50 5.32 -3.49 -1.04
C ARG A 50 5.38 -2.87 0.33
N LEU A 51 5.71 -3.71 1.31
CA LEU A 51 5.68 -3.37 2.73
C LEU A 51 6.88 -4.02 3.44
N ASP A 52 7.90 -3.22 3.76
CA ASP A 52 9.06 -3.63 4.59
C ASP A 52 9.71 -4.98 4.21
N GLY A 53 9.75 -5.30 2.91
CA GLY A 53 10.31 -6.56 2.39
C GLY A 53 9.27 -7.61 1.99
N ASP A 54 8.01 -7.48 2.41
CA ASP A 54 6.89 -8.22 1.83
C ASP A 54 6.46 -7.59 0.50
N GLU A 55 6.41 -8.42 -0.54
CA GLU A 55 5.99 -8.03 -1.88
C GLU A 55 4.76 -8.84 -2.30
N PHE A 56 3.67 -8.13 -2.54
CA PHE A 56 2.47 -8.65 -3.16
C PHE A 56 2.52 -8.26 -4.64
N GLY A 57 2.81 -9.25 -5.49
CA GLY A 57 2.79 -9.10 -6.93
C GLY A 57 1.42 -8.59 -7.41
N PRO A 58 1.37 -8.00 -8.61
CA PRO A 58 0.22 -7.24 -8.99
C PRO A 58 -0.95 -8.17 -9.33
N ALA A 59 -2.07 -7.91 -8.68
CA ALA A 59 -3.30 -8.66 -8.81
C ALA A 59 -4.49 -7.73 -8.55
N HIS A 60 -5.70 -8.25 -8.73
CA HIS A 60 -6.93 -7.51 -8.45
C HIS A 60 -8.00 -8.45 -7.90
N GLY A 61 -9.08 -7.86 -7.38
CA GLY A 61 -10.21 -8.58 -6.80
C GLY A 61 -10.19 -8.66 -5.28
N GLU A 62 -11.30 -9.16 -4.72
CA GLU A 62 -11.56 -9.14 -3.28
C GLU A 62 -10.49 -9.86 -2.45
N ALA A 63 -9.98 -10.99 -2.96
CA ALA A 63 -8.98 -11.78 -2.27
C ALA A 63 -7.66 -11.01 -2.14
N HIS A 64 -7.22 -10.39 -3.24
CA HIS A 64 -6.01 -9.57 -3.25
C HIS A 64 -6.18 -8.33 -2.35
N ARG A 65 -7.33 -7.65 -2.43
CA ARG A 65 -7.65 -6.52 -1.56
C ARG A 65 -7.58 -6.89 -0.09
N HIS A 66 -8.18 -8.01 0.30
CA HIS A 66 -8.16 -8.48 1.68
C HIS A 66 -6.74 -8.85 2.13
N GLN A 67 -5.95 -9.52 1.29
CA GLN A 67 -4.56 -9.82 1.62
C GLN A 67 -3.73 -8.56 1.86
N CYS A 68 -3.82 -7.57 0.97
CA CYS A 68 -3.11 -6.31 1.08
C CYS A 68 -3.53 -5.50 2.31
N LEU A 69 -4.85 -5.38 2.57
CA LEU A 69 -5.36 -4.69 3.75
C LEU A 69 -4.99 -5.42 5.06
N GLN A 70 -4.99 -6.75 5.06
CA GLN A 70 -4.58 -7.54 6.22
C GLN A 70 -3.09 -7.33 6.52
N ALA A 71 -2.23 -7.28 5.49
CA ALA A 71 -0.81 -6.98 5.66
C ALA A 71 -0.59 -5.59 6.28
N LEU A 72 -1.32 -4.58 5.81
CA LEU A 72 -1.28 -3.23 6.40
C LEU A 72 -1.72 -3.22 7.87
N ALA A 73 -2.80 -3.94 8.21
CA ALA A 73 -3.28 -4.04 9.60
C ALA A 73 -2.30 -4.79 10.52
N LEU A 74 -1.63 -5.82 10.01
CA LEU A 74 -0.59 -6.54 10.76
C LEU A 74 0.63 -5.66 11.00
N TYR A 75 0.96 -4.77 10.06
CA TYR A 75 2.04 -3.81 10.21
C TYR A 75 1.72 -2.71 11.23
N GLU A 76 0.47 -2.21 11.27
CA GLU A 76 0.00 -1.30 12.32
C GLU A 76 0.14 -1.93 13.72
N ASN A 77 -0.28 -3.19 13.87
CA ASN A 77 -0.18 -3.91 15.14
C ASN A 77 1.28 -4.20 15.57
N ALA A 78 2.23 -4.17 14.64
CA ALA A 78 3.65 -4.34 14.94
C ALA A 78 4.30 -3.07 15.53
N ALA A 79 3.66 -1.90 15.40
CA ALA A 79 4.13 -0.69 16.08
C ALA A 79 3.83 -0.82 17.58
N PRO A 80 4.84 -0.95 18.46
CA PRO A 80 4.59 -1.04 19.90
C PRO A 80 3.93 0.27 20.34
N TYR A 81 2.74 0.14 20.92
CA TYR A 81 1.96 1.23 21.51
C TYR A 81 2.87 2.15 22.34
N VAL A 82 3.32 3.26 21.75
CA VAL A 82 4.02 4.31 22.47
C VAL A 82 2.98 5.01 23.32
N VAL A 83 2.97 4.65 24.60
CA VAL A 83 2.21 5.32 25.64
C VAL A 83 2.73 6.77 25.74
N HIS A 84 2.17 7.66 24.93
CA HIS A 84 2.40 9.09 25.09
C HIS A 84 1.68 9.51 26.39
N LYS A 85 2.46 9.57 27.48
CA LYS A 85 2.06 10.14 28.76
C LYS A 85 2.28 11.65 28.76
#